data_AF-A0A654U3N3-F1
#
_entry.id   AF-A0A654U3N3-F1
#
_cell.length_a   1.000
_cell.length_b   1.000
_cell.length_c   1.000
_cell.angle_alpha   90.00
_cell.angle_beta   90.00
_cell.angle_gamma   90.00
#
_symmetry.space_group_name_H-M   'P 1'
#
loop_
_entity.id
_entity.type
_entity.pdbx_description
1 polymer ?
#
loop_
_entity_poly.entity_id
_entity_poly.type
_entity_poly.pdbx_seq_one_letter_code
_entity_poly.pdbx_strand_id
1 'polypeptide(L)'
;MFFAGQSLLELAGYGEPDHSRGPFPGALWLQVRDLEATQTELVSRGVSIAREPRREPWGLHEMHVTDPDGITLIFVEVPEGHPLRTDTRA
;
A
#
# COMPACT_ATOMS: atom_id res chain seq x y z
N MET A 1 11.24 9.74 -4.11
CA MET A 1 11.37 9.74 -2.64
C MET A 1 10.03 9.27 -2.08
N PHE A 2 10.02 8.14 -1.39
CA PHE A 2 8.86 7.66 -0.64
C PHE A 2 9.00 8.18 0.80
N PHE A 3 7.92 8.72 1.38
CA PHE A 3 7.91 9.24 2.74
C PHE A 3 7.03 8.33 3.60
N ALA A 4 7.56 7.83 4.72
CA ALA A 4 6.83 7.05 5.72
C ALA A 4 6.60 7.88 7.01
N GLY A 5 6.24 9.16 6.85
CA GLY A 5 6.13 10.10 7.97
C GLY A 5 7.45 10.23 8.77
N GLN A 6 7.34 10.34 10.10
CA GLN A 6 8.49 10.31 11.03
C GLN A 6 8.99 8.88 11.36
N SER A 7 8.48 7.86 10.67
CA SER A 7 8.83 6.46 10.94
C SER A 7 9.89 5.96 9.97
N LEU A 8 10.78 5.09 10.45
CA LEU A 8 11.73 4.36 9.63
C LEU A 8 11.03 3.11 9.07
N LEU A 9 10.97 2.97 7.74
CA LEU A 9 10.61 1.71 7.09
C LEU A 9 11.89 1.00 6.66
N GLU A 10 12.30 -0.01 7.42
CA GLU A 10 13.41 -0.89 7.06
C GLU A 10 12.86 -2.16 6.42
N LEU A 11 13.23 -2.40 5.15
CA LEU A 11 12.94 -3.64 4.44
C LEU A 11 14.19 -4.53 4.53
N ALA A 12 14.24 -5.40 5.54
CA ALA A 12 15.30 -6.38 5.69
C ALA A 12 14.88 -7.69 5.01
N GLY A 13 15.61 -8.12 3.99
CA GLY A 13 15.37 -9.40 3.33
C GLY A 13 15.80 -10.56 4.21
N TYR A 14 14.87 -11.16 4.95
CA TYR A 14 15.08 -12.48 5.54
C TYR A 14 14.65 -13.53 4.51
N GLY A 15 15.58 -14.41 4.14
CA GLY A 15 15.39 -15.40 3.07
C GLY A 15 14.32 -16.46 3.33
N GLU A 16 13.76 -16.51 4.54
CA GLU A 16 12.56 -17.28 4.89
C GLU A 16 11.67 -16.41 5.81
N PRO A 17 10.36 -16.32 5.56
CA PRO A 17 9.45 -15.65 6.48
C PRO A 17 9.42 -16.37 7.83
N ASP A 18 9.95 -15.71 8.86
CA ASP A 18 9.84 -16.18 10.23
C ASP A 18 8.41 -15.96 10.76
N HIS A 19 7.51 -16.88 10.43
CA HIS A 19 6.13 -16.90 10.95
C HIS A 19 6.04 -17.27 12.44
N SER A 20 7.17 -17.50 13.15
CA SER A 20 7.14 -17.88 14.57
C SER A 20 6.55 -16.79 15.48
N ARG A 21 6.54 -15.53 15.03
CA ARG A 21 5.86 -14.41 15.71
C ARG A 21 4.41 -14.18 15.26
N GLY A 22 3.88 -15.00 14.37
CA GLY A 22 2.57 -14.82 13.74
C GLY A 22 2.59 -13.79 12.60
N PRO A 23 1.54 -13.74 11.76
CA PRO A 23 1.44 -12.75 10.70
C PRO A 23 1.49 -11.34 11.28
N PHE A 24 2.15 -10.40 10.59
CA PHE A 24 2.14 -8.98 10.97
C PHE A 24 0.67 -8.54 11.18
N PRO A 25 0.28 -8.09 12.39
CA PRO A 25 -1.13 -7.83 12.72
C PRO A 25 -1.61 -6.48 12.18
N GLY A 26 -1.26 -6.14 10.93
CA GLY A 26 -1.56 -4.85 10.32
C GLY A 26 -1.45 -4.87 8.80
N ALA A 27 -1.68 -3.70 8.21
CA ALA A 27 -1.50 -3.45 6.79
C ALA A 27 -0.52 -2.29 6.58
N LEU A 28 0.21 -2.32 5.47
CA LEU A 28 1.03 -1.18 5.05
C LEU A 28 0.23 -0.32 4.08
N TRP A 29 0.16 0.98 4.39
CA TRP A 29 -0.53 1.96 3.55
C TRP A 29 0.51 2.68 2.68
N LEU A 30 0.41 2.50 1.37
CA LEU A 30 1.38 2.96 0.38
C LEU A 30 0.72 3.95 -0.58
N GLN A 31 1.05 5.24 -0.44
CA GLN A 31 0.52 6.25 -1.35
C GLN A 31 1.19 6.16 -2.73
N VAL A 32 0.38 6.11 -3.77
CA VAL A 32 0.78 6.17 -5.18
C VAL A 32 0.17 7.37 -5.86
N ARG A 33 0.72 7.72 -7.03
CA ARG A 33 0.23 8.84 -7.85
C ARG A 33 -0.93 8.44 -8.77
N ASP A 34 -0.93 7.19 -9.20
CA ASP A 34 -1.87 6.63 -10.15
C ASP A 34 -2.05 5.14 -9.79
N LEU A 35 -3.26 4.79 -9.36
CA LEU A 35 -3.59 3.44 -8.88
C LEU A 35 -3.77 2.46 -10.04
N GLU A 36 -4.28 2.90 -11.19
CA GLU A 36 -4.49 2.04 -12.37
C GLU A 36 -3.15 1.67 -13.02
N ALA A 37 -2.24 2.63 -13.14
CA ALA A 37 -0.88 2.38 -13.61
C ALA A 37 -0.14 1.42 -12.66
N THR A 38 -0.32 1.60 -11.34
CA THR A 38 0.26 0.71 -10.32
C THR A 38 -0.31 -0.71 -10.44
N GLN A 39 -1.64 -0.85 -10.61
CA GLN A 39 -2.28 -2.15 -10.83
C GLN A 39 -1.70 -2.85 -12.06
N THR A 40 -1.60 -2.13 -13.17
CA THR A 40 -1.07 -2.65 -14.44
C THR A 40 0.37 -3.14 -14.28
N GLU A 41 1.22 -2.35 -13.60
CA GLU A 41 2.60 -2.72 -13.33
C GLU A 41 2.67 -3.99 -12.47
N LEU A 42 1.90 -4.06 -11.37
CA LEU A 42 1.89 -5.21 -10.47
C LEU A 42 1.43 -6.49 -11.17
N VAL A 43 0.33 -6.42 -11.92
CA VAL A 43 -0.18 -7.56 -12.70
C VAL A 43 0.84 -8.00 -13.75
N SER A 44 1.53 -7.07 -14.43
CA SER A 44 2.57 -7.39 -15.40
C SER A 44 3.77 -8.14 -14.80
N ARG A 45 4.01 -7.96 -13.50
CA ARG A 45 5.04 -8.63 -12.71
C ARG A 45 4.54 -9.92 -12.05
N GLY A 46 3.29 -10.33 -12.32
CA GLY A 46 2.70 -11.55 -11.77
C GLY A 46 2.16 -11.41 -10.34
N VAL A 47 1.95 -10.19 -9.84
CA VAL A 47 1.38 -9.95 -8.52
C VAL A 47 -0.13 -10.09 -8.55
N SER A 48 -0.68 -10.92 -7.66
CA SER A 48 -2.12 -11.10 -7.50
C SER A 48 -2.74 -9.93 -6.75
N ILE A 49 -3.77 -9.33 -7.34
CA ILE A 49 -4.56 -8.27 -6.71
C ILE A 49 -5.63 -8.91 -5.83
N ALA A 50 -5.52 -8.72 -4.50
CA ALA A 50 -6.49 -9.26 -3.55
C ALA A 50 -7.81 -8.47 -3.56
N ARG A 51 -7.75 -7.17 -3.90
CA ARG A 51 -8.89 -6.27 -4.03
C ARG A 51 -8.59 -5.23 -5.10
N GLU A 52 -9.41 -5.18 -6.13
CA GLU A 52 -9.26 -4.24 -7.24
C GLU A 52 -9.34 -2.77 -6.78
N PRO A 53 -8.71 -1.85 -7.53
CA PRO A 53 -8.86 -0.41 -7.33
C PRO A 53 -10.32 -0.01 -7.28
N ARG A 54 -10.74 0.65 -6.20
CA ARG A 54 -12.05 1.28 -6.13
C ARG A 54 -12.03 2.52 -5.26
N ARG A 55 -12.98 3.41 -5.51
CA ARG A 55 -13.20 4.61 -4.71
C ARG A 55 -13.95 4.25 -3.44
N GLU A 56 -13.37 4.62 -2.31
CA GLU A 56 -13.96 4.42 -1.01
C GLU A 56 -14.94 5.53 -0.62
N PRO A 57 -15.85 5.30 0.35
CA PRO A 57 -16.79 6.31 0.82
C PRO A 57 -16.14 7.59 1.35
N TRP A 58 -14.91 7.51 1.84
CA TRP A 58 -14.12 8.67 2.29
C TRP A 58 -13.41 9.42 1.14
N GLY A 59 -13.50 8.93 -0.10
CA GLY A 59 -13.05 9.65 -1.29
C GLY A 59 -11.66 9.29 -1.80
N LEU A 60 -10.95 8.35 -1.17
CA LEU A 60 -9.68 7.80 -1.67
C LEU A 60 -9.92 6.66 -2.66
N HIS A 61 -8.96 6.40 -3.54
CA HIS A 61 -8.95 5.16 -4.32
C HIS A 61 -7.98 4.18 -3.64
N GLU A 62 -8.45 2.96 -3.41
CA GLU A 62 -7.69 1.94 -2.69
C GLU A 62 -7.68 0.60 -3.43
N MET A 63 -6.51 -0.05 -3.45
CA MET A 63 -6.26 -1.38 -4.01
C MET A 63 -5.45 -2.20 -3.01
N HIS A 64 -5.77 -3.48 -2.85
CA HIS A 64 -5.06 -4.34 -1.89
C HIS A 64 -4.30 -5.46 -2.60
N VAL A 65 -3.13 -5.77 -2.05
CA VAL A 65 -2.27 -6.89 -2.41
C VAL A 65 -1.86 -7.62 -1.14
N THR A 66 -1.74 -8.94 -1.22
CA THR A 66 -1.11 -9.74 -0.16
C THR A 66 0.27 -10.12 -0.63
N ASP A 67 1.30 -9.77 0.14
CA ASP A 67 2.66 -10.18 -0.16
C ASP A 67 2.89 -11.67 0.19
N PRO A 68 4.02 -12.27 -0.24
CA PRO A 68 4.32 -13.68 0.05
C PRO A 68 4.37 -14.00 1.55
N ASP A 69 4.65 -13.01 2.39
CA ASP A 69 4.76 -13.17 3.84
C ASP A 69 3.40 -13.01 4.56
N GLY A 70 2.32 -12.76 3.79
CA GLY A 70 0.94 -12.62 4.28
C GLY A 70 0.58 -11.21 4.75
N ILE A 71 1.44 -10.23 4.51
CA ILE A 71 1.23 -8.82 4.83
C ILE A 71 0.27 -8.21 3.81
N THR A 72 -0.72 -7.48 4.29
CA THR A 72 -1.61 -6.71 3.42
C THR A 72 -0.97 -5.37 3.06
N LEU A 73 -0.69 -5.17 1.78
CA LEU A 73 -0.27 -3.90 1.20
C LEU A 73 -1.49 -3.21 0.60
N ILE A 74 -1.78 -1.99 1.06
CA ILE A 74 -2.88 -1.17 0.57
C ILE A 74 -2.27 0.00 -0.19
N PHE A 75 -2.47 0.01 -1.50
CA PHE A 75 -2.08 1.11 -2.38
C PHE A 75 -3.18 2.15 -2.42
N VAL A 76 -2.80 3.41 -2.27
CA VAL A 76 -3.76 4.52 -2.10
C VAL A 76 -3.42 5.63 -3.07
N GLU A 77 -4.39 6.02 -3.89
CA GLU A 77 -4.30 7.25 -4.65
C GLU A 77 -5.17 8.32 -3.98
N VAL A 78 -4.58 9.50 -3.77
CA VAL A 78 -5.25 10.65 -3.17
C VAL A 78 -5.67 11.62 -4.30
N PRO A 79 -6.96 11.73 -4.63
CA PRO A 79 -7.43 12.57 -5.73
C PRO A 79 -7.05 14.05 -5.56
N GLU A 80 -6.88 14.77 -6.66
CA GLU A 80 -6.38 16.17 -6.64
C GLU A 80 -7.19 17.14 -5.76
N GLY A 81 -8.49 16.88 -5.53
CA GLY A 81 -9.34 17.68 -4.65
C GLY A 81 -9.51 17.15 -3.22
N HIS A 82 -8.79 16.10 -2.82
CA HIS A 82 -9.00 15.46 -1.53
C HIS A 82 -8.37 16.26 -0.37
N PRO A 83 -9.06 16.43 0.79
CA PRO A 83 -8.55 17.19 1.93
C PRO A 83 -7.14 16.80 2.39
N LEU A 84 -6.78 15.51 2.28
CA LEU A 84 -5.44 15.00 2.62
C LEU A 84 -4.29 15.63 1.80
N ARG A 85 -4.54 16.22 0.63
CA ARG A 85 -3.49 16.93 -0.14
C ARG A 85 -3.22 18.33 0.40
N THR A 86 -4.18 18.89 1.12
CA THR A 86 -4.15 20.28 1.61
C THR A 86 -3.90 20.32 3.12
N ASP A 87 -4.09 19.20 3.83
CA ASP A 87 -3.81 19.13 5.26
C ASP A 87 -2.30 19.22 5.52
N THR A 88 -1.89 20.41 5.97
CA THR A 88 -0.49 20.76 6.26
C THR A 88 -0.15 20.57 7.74
N ARG A 89 -0.99 19.90 8.54
CA ARG A 89 -0.70 19.67 9.96
C ARG A 89 0.29 18.50 10.10
N ALA A 90 1.56 18.88 10.17
CA ALA A 90 2.68 18.10 10.70
C ALA A 90 2.76 18.22 12.23
#